data_AF-A0A971R5N6-F1
#
_entry.id   AF-A0A971R5N6-F1
#
_cell.length_a   1.000
_cell.length_b   1.000
_cell.length_c   1.000
_cell.angle_alpha   90.00
_cell.angle_beta   90.00
_cell.angle_gamma   90.00
#
_symmetry.space_group_name_H-M   'P 1'
#
loop_
_entity.id
_entity.type
_entity.pdbx_description
1 polymer ?
#
loop_
_entity_poly.entity_id
_entity_poly.type
_entity_poly.pdbx_seq_one_letter_code
_entity_poly.pdbx_strand_id
1 'polypeptide(L)'
;MKLSLSYARYLDAIWGGWIGKSIGGAIGARFEGYKGWIEIEPEGLFPETIPPNDDLDLQVLWLKVLEDRGAALTSDDLAAAWLEHCWYPFNEYGIFRRNWRLGIHPPDSGRFGNAFWETGEGCPIRSEIWGYVFPGAPD
;
A
#
# COMPACT_ATOMS: atom_id res chain seq x y z
N MET A 1 22.52 -3.89 -20.72
CA MET A 1 23.11 -2.79 -19.92
C MET A 1 23.17 -3.26 -18.48
N LYS A 2 24.32 -3.22 -17.80
CA LYS A 2 24.39 -3.64 -16.39
C LYS A 2 23.90 -2.47 -15.53
N LEU A 3 22.72 -2.60 -14.94
CA LEU A 3 22.22 -1.63 -13.97
C LEU A 3 23.17 -1.63 -12.76
N SER A 4 23.62 -0.44 -12.35
CA SER A 4 24.50 -0.26 -11.20
C SER A 4 23.92 0.86 -10.34
N LEU A 5 23.60 0.54 -9.10
CA LEU A 5 23.04 1.45 -8.12
C LEU A 5 23.89 1.37 -6.85
N SER A 6 24.50 2.49 -6.44
CA SER A 6 25.25 2.50 -5.18
C SER A 6 24.27 2.40 -4.00
N TYR A 7 24.71 1.75 -2.92
CA TYR A 7 23.88 1.66 -1.71
C TYR A 7 23.44 3.04 -1.20
N ALA A 8 24.35 4.03 -1.23
CA ALA A 8 24.01 5.39 -0.80
C ALA A 8 22.88 5.99 -1.65
N ARG A 9 22.90 5.80 -2.97
CA ARG A 9 21.84 6.31 -3.85
C ARG A 9 20.53 5.54 -3.70
N TYR A 10 20.62 4.22 -3.50
CA TYR A 10 19.48 3.35 -3.23
C TYR A 10 18.77 3.77 -1.93
N LEU A 11 19.53 3.91 -0.85
CA LEU A 11 19.01 4.32 0.46
C LEU A 11 18.37 5.70 0.41
N ASP A 12 19.04 6.68 -0.20
CA ASP A 12 18.52 8.04 -0.38
C ASP A 12 17.17 8.06 -1.12
N ALA A 13 17.06 7.27 -2.20
CA ALA A 13 15.83 7.17 -2.99
C ALA A 13 14.68 6.51 -2.22
N ILE A 14 14.94 5.38 -1.53
CA ILE A 14 13.92 4.70 -0.71
C ILE A 14 13.49 5.60 0.45
N TRP A 15 14.44 6.24 1.12
CA TRP A 15 14.16 7.11 2.25
C TRP A 15 13.28 8.29 1.84
N GLY A 16 13.60 8.93 0.71
CA GLY A 16 12.76 9.98 0.13
C GLY A 16 11.36 9.49 -0.26
N GLY A 17 11.27 8.30 -0.85
CA GLY A 17 9.99 7.67 -1.19
C GLY A 17 9.12 7.37 0.03
N TRP A 18 9.69 6.76 1.06
CA TRP A 18 9.00 6.41 2.30
C TRP A 18 8.50 7.65 3.06
N ILE A 19 9.34 8.69 3.15
CA ILE A 19 8.94 9.98 3.74
C ILE A 19 7.85 10.64 2.90
N GLY A 20 8.01 10.67 1.58
CA GLY A 20 7.03 11.26 0.67
C GLY A 20 5.66 10.59 0.79
N LYS A 21 5.65 9.25 0.87
CA LYS A 21 4.43 8.47 1.11
C LYS A 21 3.76 8.84 2.44
N SER A 22 4.55 8.86 3.51
CA SER A 22 4.08 9.17 4.86
C SER A 22 3.49 10.58 4.94
N ILE A 23 4.17 11.57 4.33
CA ILE A 23 3.70 12.95 4.25
C ILE A 23 2.40 13.03 3.43
N GLY A 24 2.36 12.39 2.26
CA GLY A 24 1.18 12.39 1.39
C GLY A 24 -0.06 11.84 2.09
N GLY A 25 0.06 10.67 2.72
CA GLY A 25 -1.04 10.05 3.48
C GLY A 25 -1.49 10.91 4.67
N ALA A 26 -0.54 11.43 5.46
CA ALA A 26 -0.85 12.25 6.64
C ALA A 26 -1.59 13.56 6.30
N ILE A 27 -1.19 14.23 5.22
CA ILE A 27 -1.82 15.48 4.78
C ILE A 27 -3.16 15.18 4.10
N GLY A 28 -3.15 14.23 3.15
CA GLY A 28 -4.23 13.94 2.22
C GLY A 28 -5.44 13.27 2.87
N ALA A 29 -5.25 12.43 3.88
CA ALA A 29 -6.33 11.68 4.52
C ALA A 29 -7.50 12.57 5.02
N ARG A 30 -7.20 13.80 5.49
CA ARG A 30 -8.22 14.76 5.95
C ARG A 30 -9.17 15.24 4.85
N PHE A 31 -8.75 15.10 3.59
CA PHE A 31 -9.46 15.59 2.42
C PHE A 31 -9.99 14.45 1.55
N GLU A 32 -9.94 13.21 2.04
CA GLU A 32 -10.46 12.07 1.31
C GLU A 32 -11.94 12.28 0.94
N GLY A 33 -12.26 12.13 -0.35
CA GLY A 33 -13.59 12.35 -0.89
C GLY A 33 -14.01 13.82 -1.06
N TYR A 34 -13.19 14.79 -0.64
CA TYR A 34 -13.42 16.21 -0.89
C TYR A 34 -13.18 16.53 -2.37
N LYS A 35 -14.14 17.19 -3.02
CA LYS A 35 -14.13 17.47 -4.47
C LYS A 35 -13.87 18.94 -4.82
N GLY A 36 -13.62 19.77 -3.80
CA GLY A 36 -13.36 21.19 -3.96
C GLY A 36 -11.87 21.51 -4.04
N TRP A 37 -11.58 22.78 -4.23
CA TRP A 37 -10.23 23.32 -4.08
C TRP A 37 -9.85 23.33 -2.59
N ILE A 38 -8.64 22.87 -2.27
CA ILE A 38 -8.13 22.78 -0.91
C ILE A 38 -7.11 23.91 -0.71
N GLU A 39 -7.40 24.83 0.21
CA GLU A 39 -6.47 25.86 0.67
C GLU A 39 -5.98 25.50 2.07
N ILE A 40 -4.67 25.35 2.22
CA ILE A 40 -4.01 25.01 3.47
C ILE A 40 -2.77 25.90 3.63
N GLU A 41 -2.69 26.58 4.76
CA GLU A 41 -1.48 27.28 5.17
C GLU A 41 -0.41 26.30 5.66
N PRO A 42 0.89 26.62 5.52
CA PRO A 42 1.99 25.75 5.96
C PRO A 42 1.86 25.27 7.41
N GLU A 43 1.35 26.11 8.31
CA GLU A 43 1.17 25.80 9.73
C GLU A 43 0.08 24.74 9.96
N GLY A 44 -0.88 24.62 9.05
CA GLY A 44 -1.97 23.63 9.08
C GLY A 44 -1.70 22.36 8.26
N LEU A 45 -0.52 22.26 7.65
CA LEU A 45 -0.19 21.21 6.70
C LEU A 45 -0.24 19.83 7.35
N PHE A 46 0.31 19.67 8.55
CA PHE A 46 0.25 18.41 9.29
C PHE A 46 -0.87 18.43 10.32
N PRO A 47 -1.65 17.35 10.45
CA PRO A 47 -2.60 17.23 11.54
C PRO A 47 -1.88 17.07 12.89
N GLU A 48 -2.53 17.49 13.98
CA GLU A 48 -2.01 17.30 15.35
C GLU A 48 -1.80 15.82 15.69
N THR A 49 -2.64 14.96 15.13
CA THR A 49 -2.54 13.50 15.24
C THR A 49 -2.54 12.91 13.84
N ILE A 50 -1.52 12.10 13.54
CA ILE A 50 -1.44 11.37 12.28
C ILE A 50 -2.54 10.30 12.27
N PRO A 51 -3.50 10.35 11.34
CA PRO A 51 -4.55 9.34 11.27
C PRO A 51 -3.98 8.02 10.74
N PRO A 52 -4.62 6.88 11.05
CA PRO A 52 -4.39 5.63 10.33
C PRO A 52 -4.60 5.86 8.83
N ASN A 53 -3.76 5.25 7.99
CA ASN A 53 -3.82 5.40 6.55
C ASN A 53 -3.39 4.08 5.88
N ASP A 54 -4.29 3.52 5.09
CA ASP A 54 -4.08 2.23 4.45
C ASP A 54 -2.91 2.25 3.45
N ASP A 55 -2.64 3.39 2.82
CA ASP A 55 -1.51 3.50 1.89
C ASP A 55 -0.15 3.19 2.55
N LEU A 56 0.08 3.65 3.79
CA LEU A 56 1.32 3.38 4.53
C LEU A 56 1.23 2.08 5.33
N ASP A 57 0.11 1.86 6.02
CA ASP A 57 -0.07 0.70 6.91
C ASP A 57 0.10 -0.63 6.15
N LEU A 58 -0.41 -0.71 4.92
CA LEU A 58 -0.27 -1.89 4.09
C LEU A 58 1.15 -2.09 3.58
N GLN A 59 1.92 -1.03 3.34
CA GLN A 59 3.34 -1.17 2.99
C GLN A 59 4.16 -1.70 4.16
N VAL A 60 3.87 -1.28 5.38
CA VAL A 60 4.47 -1.84 6.59
C VAL A 60 4.11 -3.32 6.73
N LEU A 61 2.85 -3.67 6.46
CA LEU A 61 2.42 -5.08 6.47
C LEU A 61 3.15 -5.92 5.41
N TRP A 62 3.33 -5.41 4.19
CA TRP A 62 4.09 -6.10 3.14
C TRP A 62 5.56 -6.28 3.49
N LEU A 63 6.18 -5.26 4.08
CA LEU A 63 7.53 -5.38 4.60
C LEU A 63 7.61 -6.49 5.66
N LYS A 64 6.65 -6.57 6.57
CA LYS A 64 6.62 -7.63 7.59
C LYS A 64 6.49 -9.03 6.98
N VAL A 65 5.62 -9.21 5.98
CA VAL A 65 5.46 -10.50 5.29
C VAL A 65 6.75 -10.87 4.55
N LEU A 66 7.41 -9.90 3.90
CA LEU A 66 8.71 -10.10 3.25
C LEU A 66 9.80 -10.51 4.25
N GLU A 67 9.85 -9.90 5.43
CA GLU A 67 10.80 -10.26 6.49
C GLU A 67 10.59 -11.69 7.00
N ASP A 68 9.33 -12.14 7.09
CA ASP A 68 8.98 -13.47 7.62
C ASP A 68 9.09 -14.60 6.59
N ARG A 69 8.67 -14.34 5.35
CA ARG A 69 8.55 -15.34 4.28
C ARG A 69 9.69 -15.27 3.26
N GLY A 70 10.44 -14.17 3.24
CA GLY A 70 11.42 -13.87 2.22
C GLY A 70 10.78 -13.51 0.87
N ALA A 71 11.62 -13.43 -0.16
CA ALA A 71 11.21 -13.03 -1.51
C ALA A 71 10.30 -14.06 -2.22
N ALA A 72 10.16 -15.28 -1.68
CA ALA A 72 9.31 -16.34 -2.24
C ALA A 72 7.89 -16.36 -1.64
N LEU A 73 7.45 -15.25 -1.03
CA LEU A 73 6.09 -15.10 -0.53
C LEU A 73 5.05 -15.32 -1.63
N THR A 74 3.84 -15.71 -1.22
CA THR A 74 2.72 -15.93 -2.12
C THR A 74 1.64 -14.87 -1.92
N SER A 75 0.75 -14.73 -2.90
CA SER A 75 -0.45 -13.91 -2.74
C SER A 75 -1.33 -14.39 -1.58
N ASP A 76 -1.30 -15.69 -1.28
CA ASP A 76 -1.98 -16.26 -0.11
C ASP A 76 -1.36 -15.80 1.22
N ASP A 77 -0.03 -15.69 1.31
CA ASP A 77 0.63 -15.12 2.49
C ASP A 77 0.20 -13.67 2.73
N LEU A 78 0.16 -12.86 1.66
CA LEU A 78 -0.25 -11.47 1.71
C LEU A 78 -1.73 -11.34 2.15
N ALA A 79 -2.59 -12.17 1.59
CA ALA A 79 -4.01 -12.15 1.92
C ALA A 79 -4.27 -12.64 3.36
N ALA A 80 -3.60 -13.69 3.81
CA ALA A 80 -3.68 -14.15 5.19
C ALA A 80 -3.24 -13.05 6.18
N ALA A 81 -2.09 -12.41 5.92
CA ALA A 81 -1.59 -11.30 6.74
C ALA A 81 -2.55 -10.11 6.75
N TRP A 82 -3.17 -9.76 5.61
CA TRP A 82 -4.20 -8.72 5.57
C TRP A 82 -5.38 -9.08 6.47
N LEU A 83 -5.90 -10.30 6.37
CA LEU A 83 -7.06 -10.72 7.15
C LEU A 83 -6.78 -10.73 8.67
N GLU A 84 -5.54 -10.97 9.07
CA GLU A 84 -5.10 -11.00 10.46
C GLU A 84 -4.82 -9.60 11.03
N HIS A 85 -4.13 -8.75 10.27
CA HIS A 85 -3.55 -7.50 10.80
C HIS A 85 -4.18 -6.22 10.25
N CYS A 86 -4.95 -6.31 9.16
CA CYS A 86 -5.56 -5.16 8.51
C CYS A 86 -7.09 -5.18 8.65
N TRP A 87 -7.63 -4.10 9.22
CA TRP A 87 -9.06 -3.97 9.50
C TRP A 87 -9.83 -3.25 8.39
N TYR A 88 -9.15 -2.54 7.48
CA TYR A 88 -9.78 -1.70 6.45
C TYR A 88 -10.77 -2.50 5.58
N PRO A 89 -12.06 -2.09 5.53
CA PRO A 89 -13.10 -2.77 4.74
C PRO A 89 -13.53 -1.97 3.51
N PHE A 90 -12.84 -0.88 3.17
CA PHE A 90 -13.29 0.08 2.16
C PHE A 90 -13.32 -0.53 0.75
N ASN A 91 -14.37 -0.21 -0.01
CA ASN A 91 -14.55 -0.56 -1.42
C ASN A 91 -14.12 -2.00 -1.77
N GLU A 92 -13.06 -2.14 -2.59
CA GLU A 92 -12.52 -3.42 -3.06
C GLU A 92 -12.04 -4.33 -1.93
N TYR A 93 -11.56 -3.77 -0.81
CA TYR A 93 -11.00 -4.54 0.30
C TYR A 93 -12.05 -5.37 1.01
N GLY A 94 -13.24 -4.80 1.21
CA GLY A 94 -14.35 -5.50 1.86
C GLY A 94 -14.78 -6.74 1.07
N ILE A 95 -14.80 -6.62 -0.27
CA ILE A 95 -15.15 -7.73 -1.17
C ILE A 95 -14.04 -8.78 -1.17
N PHE A 96 -12.78 -8.37 -1.27
CA PHE A 96 -11.63 -9.26 -1.11
C PHE A 96 -11.72 -10.08 0.19
N ARG A 97 -11.91 -9.43 1.33
CA ARG A 97 -11.98 -10.08 2.64
C ARG A 97 -13.15 -11.06 2.73
N ARG A 98 -14.31 -10.72 2.17
CA ARG A 98 -15.46 -11.63 2.07
C ARG A 98 -15.11 -12.85 1.21
N ASN A 99 -14.55 -12.65 0.02
CA ASN A 99 -14.24 -13.71 -0.92
C ASN A 99 -13.21 -14.70 -0.35
N TRP A 100 -12.15 -14.19 0.27
CA TRP A 100 -11.17 -15.01 0.96
C TRP A 100 -11.80 -15.89 2.05
N ARG A 101 -12.67 -15.31 2.89
CA ARG A 101 -13.40 -16.06 3.93
C ARG A 101 -14.36 -17.12 3.37
N LEU A 102 -14.74 -17.02 2.10
CA LEU A 102 -15.54 -18.00 1.37
C LEU A 102 -14.69 -19.04 0.62
N GLY A 103 -13.36 -19.03 0.79
CA GLY A 103 -12.44 -19.95 0.13
C GLY A 103 -12.12 -19.57 -1.32
N ILE A 104 -12.40 -18.34 -1.74
CA ILE A 104 -11.95 -17.82 -3.03
C ILE A 104 -10.61 -17.12 -2.80
N HIS A 105 -9.54 -17.74 -3.28
CA HIS A 105 -8.16 -17.29 -3.09
C HIS A 105 -7.71 -16.32 -4.21
N PRO A 106 -6.62 -15.57 -4.02
CA PRO A 106 -6.04 -14.69 -5.00
C PRO A 106 -5.63 -15.44 -6.27
N PRO A 107 -5.66 -14.76 -7.44
CA PRO A 107 -6.07 -13.37 -7.62
C PRO A 107 -7.60 -13.17 -7.60
N ASP A 108 -8.38 -14.26 -7.70
CA ASP A 108 -9.85 -14.20 -7.84
C ASP A 108 -10.54 -13.60 -6.62
N SER A 109 -9.94 -13.70 -5.44
CA SER A 109 -10.42 -13.04 -4.22
C SER A 109 -10.65 -11.54 -4.44
N GLY A 110 -9.78 -10.87 -5.21
CA GLY A 110 -9.89 -9.45 -5.53
C GLY A 110 -10.92 -9.15 -6.62
N ARG A 111 -11.19 -10.10 -7.53
CA ARG A 111 -12.00 -9.87 -8.74
C ARG A 111 -13.45 -10.34 -8.62
N PHE A 112 -13.68 -11.48 -7.95
CA PHE A 112 -14.97 -12.15 -7.97
C PHE A 112 -16.08 -11.29 -7.34
N GLY A 113 -17.04 -10.86 -8.18
CA GLY A 113 -18.12 -9.98 -7.74
C GLY A 113 -17.64 -8.63 -7.17
N ASN A 114 -16.46 -8.16 -7.58
CA ASN A 114 -15.89 -6.90 -7.16
C ASN A 114 -15.93 -5.88 -8.31
N ALA A 115 -16.88 -4.94 -8.27
CA ALA A 115 -17.01 -3.90 -9.29
C ALA A 115 -15.92 -2.82 -9.22
N PHE A 116 -15.17 -2.75 -8.12
CA PHE A 116 -14.10 -1.76 -7.90
C PHE A 116 -12.72 -2.30 -8.25
N TRP A 117 -12.58 -3.59 -8.58
CA TRP A 117 -11.29 -4.25 -8.82
C TRP A 117 -10.39 -3.52 -9.81
N GLU A 118 -10.96 -2.97 -10.89
CA GLU A 118 -10.19 -2.33 -11.98
C GLU A 118 -10.15 -0.80 -11.87
N THR A 119 -10.92 -0.21 -10.96
CA THR A 119 -11.14 1.25 -10.88
C THR A 119 -10.77 1.84 -9.52
N GLY A 120 -10.48 0.99 -8.54
CA GLY A 120 -10.00 1.39 -7.22
C GLY A 120 -8.49 1.66 -7.21
N GLU A 121 -8.07 2.47 -6.24
CA GLU A 121 -6.66 2.86 -6.05
C GLU A 121 -5.94 1.96 -5.03
N GLY A 122 -6.65 1.03 -4.39
CA GLY A 122 -6.09 0.25 -3.29
C GLY A 122 -4.99 -0.73 -3.67
N CYS A 123 -4.79 -1.03 -4.95
CA CYS A 123 -3.61 -1.75 -5.45
C CYS A 123 -2.45 -0.79 -5.79
N PRO A 124 -2.65 0.27 -6.60
CA PRO A 124 -1.62 1.27 -6.87
C PRO A 124 -0.92 1.85 -5.64
N ILE A 125 -1.66 2.25 -4.60
CA ILE A 125 -1.12 2.94 -3.41
C ILE A 125 -0.23 2.07 -2.51
N ARG A 126 -0.11 0.78 -2.79
CA ARG A 126 0.71 -0.15 -1.99
C ARG A 126 1.75 -0.90 -2.84
N SER A 127 2.08 -0.33 -4.00
CA SER A 127 2.97 -0.96 -4.99
C SER A 127 4.45 -0.56 -4.81
N GLU A 128 4.71 0.57 -4.16
CA GLU A 128 6.03 1.19 -4.06
C GLU A 128 7.03 0.28 -3.35
N ILE A 129 6.60 -0.45 -2.32
CA ILE A 129 7.42 -1.41 -1.58
C ILE A 129 8.06 -2.45 -2.51
N TRP A 130 7.37 -2.91 -3.54
CA TRP A 130 7.91 -3.89 -4.49
C TRP A 130 8.99 -3.26 -5.37
N GLY A 131 8.79 -2.01 -5.78
CA GLY A 131 9.82 -1.24 -6.47
C GLY A 131 11.05 -0.95 -5.61
N TYR A 132 10.86 -0.79 -4.30
CA TYR A 132 11.95 -0.62 -3.34
C TYR A 132 12.74 -1.91 -3.16
N VAL A 133 12.08 -3.05 -2.97
CA VAL A 133 12.71 -4.33 -2.64
C VAL A 133 13.34 -5.00 -3.86
N PHE A 134 12.77 -4.80 -5.06
CA PHE A 134 13.19 -5.46 -6.30
C PHE A 134 13.66 -4.45 -7.38
N PRO A 135 14.63 -3.56 -7.09
CA PRO A 135 15.06 -2.55 -8.05
C PRO A 135 15.73 -3.20 -9.26
N GLY A 136 15.16 -2.96 -10.45
CA GLY A 136 15.67 -3.53 -11.71
C GLY A 136 15.35 -5.01 -11.91
N ALA A 137 14.43 -5.57 -11.13
CA ALA A 137 13.90 -6.93 -11.28
C ALA A 137 12.37 -6.85 -11.51
N PRO A 138 11.91 -6.63 -12.76
CA PRO A 138 10.50 -6.45 -13.08
C PRO A 138 9.68 -7.75 -13.20
N ASP A 139 10.34 -8.91 -13.23
CA ASP A 139 9.75 -10.25 -13.35
C ASP A 139 9.59 -10.92 -11.97
#